data_AF-A0AAW0AMS8-F1
#
_entry.id   AF-A0AAW0AMS8-F1
#
_cell.length_a   1.000
_cell.length_b   1.000
_cell.length_c   1.000
_cell.angle_alpha   90.00
_cell.angle_beta   90.00
_cell.angle_gamma   90.00
#
_symmetry.space_group_name_H-M   'P 1'
#
loop_
_entity.id
_entity.type
_entity.pdbx_description
1 polymer ?
#
loop_
_entity_poly.entity_id
_entity_poly.type
_entity_poly.pdbx_seq_one_letter_code
_entity_poly.pdbx_strand_id
1 'polypeptide(L)'
;FVQMLDAVRVGTLSPPRTITMFQHLKHPVVYKDGVEPTELFPTCKAVNNSNYDRLLKLAGTKQIYEALDGGTEPDVDRRTRLLGDLFASEKLVLRLQAHAGLLHSVFRKR
;
A
#
# COMPACT_ATOMS: atom_id res chain seq x y z
N PHE A 1 -14.17 -20.75 -4.81
CA PHE A 1 -13.62 -19.42 -4.47
C PHE A 1 -14.55 -18.30 -4.95
N VAL A 2 -14.90 -18.21 -6.24
CA VAL A 2 -15.83 -17.19 -6.78
C VAL A 2 -17.16 -17.11 -6.01
N GLN A 3 -17.84 -18.24 -5.83
CA GLN A 3 -19.11 -18.30 -5.07
C GLN A 3 -18.98 -17.80 -3.62
N MET A 4 -17.82 -17.98 -3.00
CA MET A 4 -17.56 -17.50 -1.63
C MET A 4 -17.39 -15.97 -1.63
N LEU A 5 -16.67 -15.41 -2.60
CA LEU A 5 -16.53 -13.96 -2.75
C LEU A 5 -17.87 -13.30 -3.06
N ASP A 6 -18.71 -13.94 -3.87
CA ASP A 6 -20.09 -13.48 -4.11
C ASP A 6 -20.94 -13.49 -2.82
N ALA A 7 -20.81 -14.52 -1.99
CA ALA A 7 -21.51 -14.58 -0.70
C ALA A 7 -21.05 -13.46 0.26
N VAL A 8 -19.75 -13.13 0.28
CA VAL A 8 -19.21 -11.98 1.03
C VAL A 8 -19.76 -10.66 0.48
N ARG A 9 -19.82 -10.51 -0.85
CA ARG A 9 -20.34 -9.32 -1.53
C ARG A 9 -21.79 -9.01 -1.18
N VAL A 10 -22.63 -10.04 -1.08
CA VAL A 10 -24.07 -9.91 -0.79
C VAL A 10 -24.37 -9.92 0.72
N GLY A 11 -23.39 -10.26 1.56
CA GLY A 11 -23.56 -10.38 3.01
C GLY A 11 -24.27 -11.65 3.45
N THR A 12 -24.55 -12.59 2.54
CA THR A 12 -25.19 -13.88 2.82
C THR A 12 -24.15 -14.93 3.18
N LEU A 13 -23.34 -14.64 4.19
CA LEU A 13 -22.42 -15.61 4.76
C LEU A 13 -23.26 -16.67 5.47
N SER A 14 -23.23 -17.92 5.00
CA SER A 14 -23.83 -19.04 5.73
C SER A 14 -22.80 -19.57 6.74
N PRO A 15 -22.96 -19.33 8.05
CA PRO A 15 -22.19 -20.02 9.08
C PRO A 15 -22.76 -21.44 9.17
N PRO A 16 -21.96 -22.53 9.14
CA PRO A 16 -20.54 -22.61 9.50
C PRO A 16 -19.54 -22.65 8.32
N ARG A 17 -19.99 -22.98 7.10
CA ARG A 17 -19.10 -23.31 5.96
C ARG A 17 -18.15 -22.17 5.57
N THR A 18 -18.64 -20.94 5.62
CA THR A 18 -17.87 -19.77 5.18
C THR A 18 -16.75 -19.40 6.16
N ILE A 19 -17.03 -19.48 7.47
CA ILE A 19 -16.06 -19.16 8.53
C ILE A 19 -14.92 -20.17 8.53
N THR A 20 -15.25 -21.47 8.47
CA THR A 20 -14.24 -22.54 8.41
C THR A 20 -13.32 -22.37 7.21
N MET A 21 -13.86 -21.98 6.05
CA MET A 21 -13.06 -21.77 4.85
C MET A 21 -12.10 -20.58 4.96
N PHE A 22 -12.53 -19.45 5.55
CA PHE A 22 -11.63 -18.32 5.81
C PHE A 22 -10.54 -18.64 6.84
N GLN A 23 -10.84 -19.49 7.82
CA GLN A 23 -9.83 -19.95 8.78
C GLN A 23 -8.73 -20.78 8.11
N HIS A 24 -9.08 -21.60 7.11
CA HIS A 24 -8.10 -22.33 6.28
C HIS A 24 -7.22 -21.41 5.41
N LEU A 25 -7.61 -20.14 5.19
CA LEU A 25 -6.80 -19.19 4.41
C LEU A 25 -5.77 -18.42 5.27
N LYS A 26 -5.76 -18.61 6.60
CA LYS A 26 -4.82 -17.92 7.51
C LYS A 26 -3.40 -18.48 7.48
N HIS A 27 -3.15 -19.56 6.76
CA HIS A 27 -1.84 -20.21 6.73
C HIS A 27 -0.79 -19.30 6.06
N PRO A 28 0.47 -19.27 6.54
CA PRO A 28 1.52 -18.48 5.91
C PRO A 28 1.73 -18.91 4.45
N VAL A 29 1.69 -17.95 3.52
CA VAL A 29 1.93 -18.22 2.11
C VAL A 29 3.43 -18.06 1.83
N VAL A 30 4.08 -19.15 1.41
CA VAL A 30 5.51 -19.14 1.05
C VAL A 30 5.64 -19.04 -0.46
N TYR A 31 6.18 -17.94 -0.93
CA TYR A 31 6.49 -17.72 -2.34
C TYR A 31 7.93 -18.15 -2.62
N LYS A 32 8.16 -18.85 -3.73
CA LYS A 32 9.49 -19.35 -4.15
C LYS A 32 10.21 -18.45 -5.15
N ASP A 33 9.50 -17.45 -5.67
CA ASP A 33 9.96 -16.53 -6.73
C ASP A 33 10.62 -15.26 -6.15
N GLY A 34 10.71 -15.15 -4.82
CA GLY A 34 11.32 -14.00 -4.14
C GLY A 34 10.41 -12.77 -4.08
N VAL A 35 9.16 -12.85 -4.55
CA VAL A 35 8.18 -11.78 -4.43
C VAL A 35 7.45 -11.95 -3.10
N GLU A 36 7.56 -10.94 -2.23
CA GLU A 36 6.83 -10.96 -0.97
C GLU A 36 5.32 -10.76 -1.21
N PRO A 37 4.45 -11.39 -0.40
CA PRO A 37 3.02 -11.17 -0.48
C PRO A 37 2.65 -9.70 -0.27
N THR A 38 1.64 -9.25 -1.02
CA THR A 38 1.00 -7.96 -0.73
C THR A 38 0.07 -8.10 0.46
N GLU A 39 0.39 -7.42 1.56
CA GLU A 39 -0.49 -7.31 2.72
C GLU A 39 -1.50 -6.18 2.52
N LEU A 40 -2.73 -6.41 2.96
CA LEU A 40 -3.82 -5.44 2.90
C LEU A 40 -4.15 -4.96 4.31
N PHE A 41 -4.30 -3.65 4.48
CA PHE A 41 -4.60 -3.02 5.76
C PHE A 41 -5.84 -2.12 5.65
N PRO A 42 -6.58 -1.94 6.76
CA PRO A 42 -7.79 -1.11 6.76
C PRO A 42 -7.50 0.40 6.71
N THR A 43 -6.27 0.85 7.01
CA THR A 43 -5.92 2.28 7.07
C THR A 43 -4.61 2.58 6.34
N CYS A 44 -4.51 3.74 5.72
CA CYS A 44 -3.28 4.22 5.07
C CYS A 44 -2.10 4.29 6.05
N LYS A 45 -2.35 4.69 7.30
CA LYS A 45 -1.31 4.72 8.35
C LYS A 45 -0.71 3.32 8.59
N ALA A 46 -1.54 2.28 8.65
CA ALA A 46 -1.07 0.91 8.80
C ALA A 46 -0.30 0.42 7.56
N VAL A 47 -0.77 0.76 6.36
CA VAL A 47 -0.03 0.49 5.10
C VAL A 47 1.36 1.14 5.13
N ASN A 48 1.42 2.45 5.45
CA ASN A 48 2.68 3.21 5.46
C ASN A 48 3.67 2.64 6.48
N ASN A 49 3.20 2.26 7.68
CA ASN A 49 4.04 1.64 8.69
C ASN A 49 4.59 0.28 8.23
N SER A 50 3.73 -0.60 7.70
CA SER A 50 4.17 -1.92 7.21
C SER A 50 5.17 -1.79 6.05
N ASN A 51 4.90 -0.88 5.10
CA ASN A 51 5.80 -0.62 3.98
C ASN A 51 7.16 -0.06 4.46
N TYR A 52 7.15 0.85 5.44
CA TYR A 52 8.37 1.39 6.04
C TYR A 52 9.20 0.30 6.76
N ASP A 53 8.54 -0.54 7.55
CA ASP A 53 9.20 -1.65 8.25
C ASP A 53 9.83 -2.65 7.26
N ARG A 54 9.18 -2.92 6.13
CA ARG A 54 9.77 -3.74 5.05
C ARG A 54 10.95 -3.04 4.37
N LEU A 55 10.82 -1.76 4.07
CA LEU A 55 11.91 -0.97 3.49
C LEU A 55 13.15 -0.97 4.39
N LEU A 56 12.98 -0.93 5.71
CA LEU A 56 14.09 -0.99 6.67
C LEU A 56 14.84 -2.32 6.65
N LYS A 57 14.16 -3.43 6.34
CA LYS A 57 14.75 -4.78 6.25
C LYS A 57 15.56 -4.99 4.97
N LEU A 58 15.30 -4.21 3.91
CA LEU A 58 16.04 -4.32 2.66
C LEU A 58 17.48 -3.86 2.83
N ALA A 59 18.43 -4.62 2.28
CA ALA A 59 19.84 -4.24 2.26
C ALA A 59 20.10 -3.08 1.28
N GLY A 60 21.24 -2.41 1.47
CA GLY A 60 21.73 -1.37 0.55
C GLY A 60 21.46 0.06 0.99
N THR A 61 21.97 1.00 0.20
CA THR A 61 21.92 2.44 0.50
C THR A 61 20.52 3.00 0.29
N LYS A 62 20.07 3.86 1.21
CA LYS A 62 18.82 4.62 1.04
C LYS A 62 19.01 5.71 0.00
N GLN A 63 18.09 5.79 -0.96
CA GLN A 63 17.91 6.94 -1.84
C GLN A 63 16.72 7.75 -1.36
N ILE A 64 16.86 9.06 -1.34
CA ILE A 64 15.84 9.98 -0.83
C ILE A 64 15.45 10.91 -1.97
N TYR A 65 14.16 11.01 -2.22
CA TYR A 65 13.54 11.94 -3.16
C TYR A 65 12.66 12.89 -2.36
N GLU A 66 13.00 14.17 -2.37
CA GLU A 66 12.26 15.23 -1.67
C GLU A 66 11.34 15.95 -2.66
N ALA A 67 10.10 16.18 -2.25
CA ALA A 67 9.11 16.89 -3.03
C ALA A 67 9.49 18.37 -3.15
N LEU A 68 9.19 18.95 -4.30
CA LEU A 68 9.30 20.38 -4.54
C LEU A 68 7.90 20.95 -4.63
N ASP A 69 7.38 21.37 -3.48
CA ASP A 69 6.01 21.87 -3.36
C ASP A 69 5.96 23.38 -3.62
N GLY A 70 4.98 23.80 -4.42
CA GLY A 70 4.70 25.20 -4.74
C GLY A 70 3.26 25.57 -4.42
N GLY A 71 2.88 26.81 -4.72
CA GLY A 71 1.51 27.30 -4.58
C GLY A 71 1.44 28.73 -4.09
N THR A 72 0.29 29.36 -4.28
CA THR A 72 0.02 30.75 -3.88
C THR A 72 -0.73 30.87 -2.55
N GLU A 73 -1.01 29.75 -1.86
CA GLU A 73 -1.70 29.78 -0.56
C GLU A 73 -0.80 30.40 0.51
N PRO A 74 -1.15 31.58 1.07
CA PRO A 74 -0.32 32.28 2.04
C PRO A 74 -0.43 31.69 3.44
N ASP A 75 -1.55 31.02 3.76
CA ASP A 75 -1.77 30.38 5.04
C ASP A 75 -1.03 29.03 5.10
N VAL A 76 -0.06 28.95 6.01
CA VAL A 76 0.81 27.78 6.21
C VAL A 76 0.00 26.58 6.70
N ASP A 77 -0.98 26.77 7.59
CA ASP A 77 -1.76 25.68 8.15
C ASP A 77 -2.66 25.08 7.08
N ARG A 78 -3.28 25.94 6.28
CA ARG A 78 -4.11 25.52 5.15
C ARG A 78 -3.30 24.82 4.08
N ARG A 79 -2.11 25.34 3.74
CA ARG A 79 -1.18 24.69 2.82
C ARG A 79 -0.77 23.30 3.31
N THR A 80 -0.41 23.17 4.59
CA THR A 80 0.00 21.89 5.18
C THR A 80 -1.11 20.85 5.11
N ARG A 81 -2.36 21.26 5.36
CA ARG A 81 -3.52 20.38 5.24
C ARG A 81 -3.75 19.90 3.81
N LEU A 82 -3.69 20.81 2.84
CA LEU A 82 -3.85 20.48 1.42
C LEU A 82 -2.78 19.51 0.93
N LEU A 83 -1.52 19.72 1.34
CA LEU A 83 -0.42 18.81 1.02
C LEU A 83 -0.59 17.45 1.71
N GLY A 84 -1.08 17.44 2.95
CA GLY A 84 -1.35 16.21 3.70
C GLY A 84 -2.44 15.31 3.10
N ASP A 85 -3.34 15.88 2.31
CA ASP A 85 -4.39 15.14 1.61
C ASP A 85 -3.90 14.50 0.29
N LEU A 86 -2.66 14.80 -0.15
CA LEU A 86 -2.08 14.20 -1.34
C LEU A 86 -1.63 12.76 -1.10
N PHE A 87 -1.73 11.93 -2.14
CA PHE A 87 -1.23 10.55 -2.11
C PHE A 87 0.31 10.46 -2.17
N ALA A 88 0.97 11.48 -2.74
CA ALA A 88 2.42 11.53 -2.83
C ALA A 88 3.00 12.06 -1.52
N SER A 89 4.00 11.36 -0.99
CA SER A 89 4.70 11.77 0.22
C SER A 89 5.71 12.89 -0.06
N GLU A 90 5.83 13.85 0.85
CA GLU A 90 6.88 14.89 0.84
C GLU A 90 8.29 14.30 0.72
N LYS A 91 8.54 13.16 1.37
CA LYS A 91 9.82 12.46 1.34
C LYS A 91 9.63 11.00 0.99
N LEU A 92 10.05 10.63 -0.22
CA LEU A 92 10.04 9.24 -0.68
C LEU A 92 11.42 8.61 -0.49
N VAL A 93 11.48 7.56 0.35
CA VAL A 93 12.71 6.79 0.59
C VAL A 93 12.63 5.47 -0.17
N LEU A 94 13.66 5.16 -0.96
CA LEU A 94 13.76 3.92 -1.71
C LEU A 94 15.06 3.18 -1.37
N ARG A 95 15.04 1.85 -1.49
CA ARG A 95 16.21 0.96 -1.41
C ARG A 95 16.20 0.01 -2.60
N LEU A 96 17.35 -0.60 -2.87
CA LEU A 96 17.44 -1.62 -3.90
C LEU A 96 16.45 -2.76 -3.59
N GLN A 97 15.75 -3.25 -4.62
CA GLN A 97 14.69 -4.27 -4.52
C GLN A 97 13.40 -3.84 -3.80
N ALA A 98 13.22 -2.55 -3.51
CA ALA A 98 11.94 -2.05 -3.02
C ALA A 98 10.85 -2.16 -4.11
N HIS A 99 9.69 -2.67 -3.74
CA HIS A 99 8.51 -2.70 -4.60
C HIS A 99 7.78 -1.35 -4.53
N ALA A 100 7.41 -0.78 -5.68
CA ALA A 100 6.71 0.49 -5.77
C ALA A 100 5.53 0.42 -6.76
N GLY A 101 4.45 1.11 -6.43
CA GLY A 101 3.29 1.32 -7.30
C GLY A 101 3.37 2.65 -8.03
N LEU A 102 2.84 2.70 -9.25
CA LEU A 102 2.66 3.96 -9.98
C LEU A 102 1.40 4.68 -9.50
N LEU A 103 1.54 5.96 -9.14
CA LEU A 103 0.42 6.81 -8.70
C LEU A 103 -0.19 7.64 -9.85
N HIS A 104 0.49 7.71 -11.00
CA HIS A 104 0.02 8.44 -12.18
C HIS A 104 0.23 7.64 -13.46
N SER A 105 -0.54 7.96 -14.50
CA SER A 105 -0.35 7.39 -15.83
C SER A 105 0.91 7.96 -16.48
N VAL A 106 1.75 7.07 -17.01
CA VAL A 106 2.96 7.46 -17.77
C VAL A 106 2.67 7.34 -19.26
N PHE A 107 2.70 8.46 -19.98
CA PHE A 107 2.58 8.47 -21.43
C PHE A 107 3.97 8.65 -22.06
N ARG A 108 4.40 7.66 -22.85
CA ARG A 108 5.63 7.78 -23.64
C ARG A 108 5.32 8.58 -24.90
N LYS A 109 5.88 9.78 -25.03
CA LYS A 109 5.90 10.51 -26.31
C LYS A 109 6.66 9.65 -27.33
N ARG A 110 6.00 9.35 -28.45
CA ARG A 110 6.61 8.70 -29.62
C ARG A 110 7.49 9.69 -30.36
#